data_AF-A0A0V7ZJL9-F1
#
_entry.id   AF-A0A0V7ZJL9-F1
#
_cell.length_a   1.000
_cell.length_b   1.000
_cell.length_c   1.000
_cell.angle_alpha   90.00
_cell.angle_beta   90.00
_cell.angle_gamma   90.00
#
_symmetry.space_group_name_H-M   'P 1'
#
loop_
_entity.id
_entity.type
_entity.pdbx_description
1 polymer ?
#
loop_
_entity_poly.entity_id
_entity_poly.type
_entity_poly.pdbx_seq_one_letter_code
_entity_poly.pdbx_strand_id
1 'polypeptide(L)'
;MSRDALVIGINKYPFLKDPLGKCKHLTTPATDAEVIAQQLEANENFRVKRFPASIINGKLQVDPNPDNPFKTEELEKAILDLFLPETERPPETALLFFAGHGLRKQLRQNLTQGFLAASDSSPRKNQWGFSLELLWNILLQSQVKQQIIWLDCCFAGELLNFKDTELRRQSPGCDRSLIAASRDYEVAYEQLDGKHGILAGAILAGLNPDLVPKGKWITNRMLAVSVEQNLQKYYDSVNIPQTPLISDRGEVIRLVQREARPASESETYSPKMKHTLMFDLLLQVDFQEQTRIVREVMRSHRTAAFLVHNQPECGLEFLLAKLLRTKASLKKISPIVFDVGYRSIERLWIQLGRKFDVPSNSASEILEKVCDRWQTQDVVFIFNQVDCLEAEVLSTWLENFWEPLVTIGRENPPQQSTHLFMFLVDRGGKVHQSNINGAEPSPAVTDPRIPLHLPTINSFSQNIIEEWIVEVLMQRSDIEIELEEFTSEILFEKSYEGIPQYVFEEICSFFSIDCEKVFAQCTKI
;
A
#
# COMPACT_ATOMS: atom_id res chain seq x y z
N MET A 1 -24.60 18.81 10.58
CA MET A 1 -23.54 19.00 9.55
C MET A 1 -24.07 18.41 8.27
N SER A 2 -24.01 19.15 7.16
CA SER A 2 -24.68 18.72 5.93
C SER A 2 -23.66 18.10 4.97
N ARG A 3 -23.98 16.92 4.44
CA ARG A 3 -23.08 16.06 3.67
C ARG A 3 -23.74 15.77 2.33
N ASP A 4 -23.18 16.31 1.25
CA ASP A 4 -23.76 16.22 -0.09
C ASP A 4 -22.84 15.41 -1.00
N ALA A 5 -23.43 14.60 -1.87
CA ALA A 5 -22.69 13.87 -2.89
C ALA A 5 -23.32 14.06 -4.28
N LEU A 6 -22.45 14.16 -5.28
CA LEU A 6 -22.77 14.16 -6.69
C LEU A 6 -22.21 12.88 -7.30
N VAL A 7 -23.10 12.01 -7.77
CA VAL A 7 -22.77 10.68 -8.26
C VAL A 7 -23.16 10.59 -9.73
N ILE A 8 -22.16 10.41 -10.59
CA ILE A 8 -22.30 10.52 -12.04
C ILE A 8 -21.80 9.24 -12.71
N GLY A 9 -22.62 8.62 -13.54
CA GLY A 9 -22.28 7.42 -14.31
C GLY A 9 -22.80 7.51 -15.74
N ILE A 10 -21.92 7.72 -16.72
CA ILE A 10 -22.33 7.98 -18.11
C ILE A 10 -22.03 6.78 -19.00
N ASN A 11 -23.08 6.16 -19.54
CA ASN A 11 -22.96 5.05 -20.50
C ASN A 11 -23.01 5.51 -21.96
N LYS A 12 -23.70 6.62 -22.25
CA LYS A 12 -24.07 6.99 -23.63
C LYS A 12 -23.24 8.13 -24.22
N TYR A 13 -22.48 7.82 -25.27
CA TYR A 13 -21.64 8.77 -25.99
C TYR A 13 -21.90 8.76 -27.51
N PRO A 14 -23.04 9.31 -27.97
CA PRO A 14 -23.40 9.30 -29.40
C PRO A 14 -22.42 10.05 -30.31
N PHE A 15 -21.62 10.97 -29.77
CA PHE A 15 -20.67 11.79 -30.54
C PHE A 15 -19.20 11.38 -30.37
N LEU A 16 -18.90 10.48 -29.43
CA LEU A 16 -17.56 9.93 -29.25
C LEU A 16 -17.43 8.66 -30.10
N LYS A 17 -16.70 8.74 -31.21
CA LYS A 17 -16.56 7.64 -32.17
C LYS A 17 -15.16 7.04 -32.20
N ASP A 18 -15.08 5.74 -32.39
CA ASP A 18 -13.83 5.03 -32.69
C ASP A 18 -13.37 5.28 -34.15
N PRO A 19 -12.20 4.76 -34.57
CA PRO A 19 -11.72 4.92 -35.95
C PRO A 19 -12.65 4.35 -37.02
N LEU A 20 -13.49 3.36 -36.66
CA LEU A 20 -14.47 2.72 -37.54
C LEU A 20 -15.82 3.48 -37.57
N GLY A 21 -15.95 4.54 -36.78
CA GLY A 21 -17.16 5.37 -36.72
C GLY A 21 -18.23 4.86 -35.76
N LYS A 22 -17.95 3.81 -34.97
CA LYS A 22 -18.87 3.28 -33.95
C LYS A 22 -18.80 4.14 -32.69
N CYS A 23 -19.97 4.40 -32.09
CA CYS A 23 -20.05 5.14 -30.84
C CYS A 23 -19.41 4.36 -29.68
N LYS A 24 -18.58 5.03 -28.88
CA LYS A 24 -17.88 4.47 -27.73
C LYS A 24 -18.78 4.46 -26.48
N HIS A 25 -19.92 3.78 -26.57
CA HIS A 25 -20.78 3.53 -25.41
C HIS A 25 -20.07 2.65 -24.38
N LEU A 26 -20.34 2.90 -23.10
CA LEU A 26 -19.91 2.07 -21.97
C LEU A 26 -21.13 1.32 -21.40
N THR A 27 -20.88 0.32 -20.56
CA THR A 27 -21.96 -0.52 -20.02
C THR A 27 -22.09 -0.49 -18.50
N THR A 28 -20.98 -0.33 -17.77
CA THR A 28 -20.97 -0.38 -16.29
C THR A 28 -21.14 0.97 -15.57
N PRO A 29 -20.69 2.15 -16.08
CA PRO A 29 -20.63 3.38 -15.28
C PRO A 29 -21.92 3.79 -14.57
N ALA A 30 -23.07 3.71 -15.25
CA ALA A 30 -24.36 4.05 -14.65
C ALA A 30 -24.74 3.09 -13.51
N THR A 31 -24.49 1.79 -13.69
CA THR A 31 -24.73 0.77 -12.67
C THR A 31 -23.82 0.98 -11.46
N ASP A 32 -22.52 1.21 -11.71
CA ASP A 32 -21.52 1.47 -10.67
C ASP A 32 -21.88 2.70 -9.83
N ALA A 33 -22.21 3.80 -10.51
CA ALA A 33 -22.65 5.03 -9.89
C ALA A 33 -23.93 4.82 -9.06
N GLU A 34 -24.92 4.05 -9.55
CA GLU A 34 -26.14 3.80 -8.78
C GLU A 34 -25.88 2.99 -7.50
N VAL A 35 -25.03 1.96 -7.56
CA VAL A 35 -24.69 1.19 -6.35
C VAL A 35 -23.93 2.04 -5.33
N ILE A 36 -22.98 2.88 -5.78
CA ILE A 36 -22.28 3.82 -4.91
C ILE A 36 -23.26 4.84 -4.33
N ALA A 37 -24.18 5.38 -5.12
CA ALA A 37 -25.20 6.31 -4.64
C ALA A 37 -26.03 5.69 -3.51
N GLN A 38 -26.46 4.44 -3.67
CA GLN A 38 -27.22 3.73 -2.64
C GLN A 38 -26.41 3.51 -1.36
N GLN A 39 -25.13 3.15 -1.47
CA GLN A 39 -24.25 3.00 -0.30
C GLN A 39 -24.02 4.33 0.43
N LEU A 40 -23.89 5.43 -0.31
CA LEU A 40 -23.71 6.77 0.27
C LEU A 40 -25.00 7.32 0.90
N GLU A 41 -26.18 7.00 0.35
CA GLU A 41 -27.47 7.39 0.96
C GLU A 41 -27.84 6.56 2.18
N ALA A 42 -27.34 5.32 2.27
CA ALA A 42 -27.60 4.45 3.40
C ALA A 42 -27.27 5.18 4.72
N ASN A 43 -28.12 5.01 5.72
CA ASN A 43 -27.98 5.59 7.06
C ASN A 43 -27.88 7.13 7.06
N GLU A 44 -28.45 7.79 6.03
CA GLU A 44 -28.42 9.25 5.87
C GLU A 44 -26.99 9.82 5.84
N ASN A 45 -26.00 9.01 5.43
CA ASN A 45 -24.59 9.42 5.40
C ASN A 45 -24.35 10.59 4.43
N PHE A 46 -25.04 10.61 3.28
CA PHE A 46 -25.02 11.70 2.31
C PHE A 46 -26.40 11.94 1.70
N ARG A 47 -26.67 13.19 1.31
CA ARG A 47 -27.74 13.50 0.35
C ARG A 47 -27.17 13.41 -1.05
N VAL A 48 -27.68 12.49 -1.87
CA VAL A 48 -27.08 12.17 -3.17
C VAL A 48 -27.87 12.76 -4.33
N LYS A 49 -27.18 13.54 -5.18
CA LYS A 49 -27.64 13.91 -6.52
C LYS A 49 -27.05 12.94 -7.53
N ARG A 50 -27.88 12.43 -8.44
CA ARG A 50 -27.53 11.41 -9.45
C ARG A 50 -27.55 12.01 -10.85
N PHE A 51 -26.63 11.62 -11.73
CA PHE A 51 -26.71 11.94 -13.15
C PHE A 51 -26.11 10.84 -14.06
N PRO A 52 -26.68 10.60 -15.26
CA PRO A 52 -27.98 11.07 -15.74
C PRO A 52 -29.11 10.54 -14.85
N ALA A 53 -30.17 11.30 -14.57
CA ALA A 53 -31.21 10.88 -13.63
C ALA A 53 -32.53 10.55 -14.34
N SER A 54 -33.11 9.40 -14.01
CA SER A 54 -34.44 8.99 -14.45
C SER A 54 -35.18 8.25 -13.35
N ILE A 55 -36.51 8.19 -13.46
CA ILE A 55 -37.33 7.35 -12.59
C ILE A 55 -37.34 5.91 -13.16
N ILE A 56 -36.61 5.01 -12.51
CA ILE A 56 -36.51 3.60 -12.87
C ILE A 56 -37.14 2.78 -11.74
N ASN A 57 -38.12 1.94 -12.06
CA ASN A 57 -38.88 1.15 -11.08
C ASN A 57 -39.46 2.00 -9.93
N GLY A 58 -39.93 3.21 -10.25
CA GLY A 58 -40.54 4.13 -9.29
C GLY A 58 -39.56 4.87 -8.36
N LYS A 59 -38.25 4.72 -8.57
CA LYS A 59 -37.21 5.42 -7.80
C LYS A 59 -36.31 6.24 -8.70
N LEU A 60 -35.82 7.37 -8.20
CA LEU A 60 -34.80 8.16 -8.88
C LEU A 60 -33.48 7.38 -8.87
N GLN A 61 -32.93 7.09 -10.05
CA GLN A 61 -31.70 6.32 -10.22
C GLN A 61 -30.80 6.94 -11.29
N VAL A 62 -29.53 6.54 -11.31
CA VAL A 62 -28.63 6.81 -12.44
C VAL A 62 -29.10 6.00 -13.65
N ASP A 63 -29.43 6.68 -14.74
CA ASP A 63 -29.99 6.07 -15.94
C ASP A 63 -28.89 5.52 -16.88
N PRO A 64 -28.86 4.20 -17.14
CA PRO A 64 -27.93 3.61 -18.11
C PRO A 64 -28.27 3.92 -19.57
N ASN A 65 -29.51 4.32 -19.87
CA ASN A 65 -30.01 4.58 -21.22
C ASN A 65 -30.93 5.81 -21.25
N PRO A 66 -30.43 7.02 -20.90
CA PRO A 66 -31.27 8.20 -20.81
C PRO A 66 -31.79 8.63 -22.18
N ASP A 67 -33.08 9.03 -22.23
CA ASP A 67 -33.69 9.61 -23.43
C ASP A 67 -32.98 10.90 -23.86
N ASN A 68 -32.56 11.70 -22.88
CA ASN A 68 -31.79 12.93 -23.09
C ASN A 68 -30.32 12.72 -22.69
N PRO A 69 -29.36 12.94 -23.61
CA PRO A 69 -27.94 12.84 -23.27
C PRO A 69 -27.55 13.87 -22.20
N PHE A 70 -26.85 13.45 -21.15
CA PHE A 70 -26.31 14.35 -20.11
C PHE A 70 -25.10 15.11 -20.65
N LYS A 71 -25.22 16.43 -20.75
CA LYS A 71 -24.30 17.31 -21.49
C LYS A 71 -23.21 17.92 -20.61
N THR A 72 -22.18 18.46 -21.26
CA THR A 72 -21.05 19.12 -20.59
C THR A 72 -21.50 20.29 -19.72
N GLU A 73 -22.47 21.09 -20.19
CA GLU A 73 -23.04 22.22 -19.44
C GLU A 73 -23.76 21.76 -18.16
N GLU A 74 -24.43 20.62 -18.19
CA GLU A 74 -25.13 20.06 -17.03
C GLU A 74 -24.14 19.48 -16.00
N LEU A 75 -23.08 18.82 -16.49
CA LEU A 75 -21.98 18.34 -15.66
C LEU A 75 -21.27 19.51 -14.95
N GLU A 76 -20.94 20.58 -15.67
CA GLU A 76 -20.33 21.78 -15.12
C GLU A 76 -21.21 22.41 -14.05
N LYS A 77 -22.50 22.63 -14.36
CA LYS A 77 -23.46 23.17 -13.41
C LYS A 77 -23.55 22.31 -12.15
N ALA A 78 -23.65 20.99 -12.27
CA ALA A 78 -23.77 20.11 -11.13
C ALA A 78 -22.55 20.17 -10.20
N ILE A 79 -21.34 20.26 -10.78
CA ILE A 79 -20.09 20.39 -10.02
C ILE A 79 -20.00 21.76 -9.33
N LEU A 80 -20.40 22.84 -10.02
CA LEU A 80 -20.48 24.18 -9.43
C LEU A 80 -21.48 24.22 -8.27
N ASP A 81 -22.69 23.67 -8.46
CA ASP A 81 -23.72 23.59 -7.41
C ASP A 81 -23.25 22.80 -6.18
N LEU A 82 -22.30 21.87 -6.32
CA LEU A 82 -21.76 21.07 -5.22
C LEU A 82 -20.66 21.82 -4.45
N PHE A 83 -19.67 22.36 -5.15
CA PHE A 83 -18.45 22.91 -4.51
C PHE A 83 -18.45 24.44 -4.38
N LEU A 84 -19.21 25.16 -5.21
CA LEU A 84 -19.39 26.61 -5.15
C LEU A 84 -20.88 26.97 -5.06
N PRO A 85 -21.62 26.45 -4.08
CA PRO A 85 -23.05 26.70 -3.99
C PRO A 85 -23.31 28.17 -3.68
N GLU A 86 -24.32 28.76 -4.33
CA GLU A 86 -24.80 30.12 -4.06
C GLU A 86 -25.61 30.16 -2.74
N THR A 87 -24.94 29.86 -1.62
CA THR A 87 -25.55 29.82 -0.28
C THR A 87 -24.55 30.24 0.80
N GLU A 88 -25.04 30.87 1.87
CA GLU A 88 -24.23 31.22 3.04
C GLU A 88 -23.84 29.99 3.90
N ARG A 89 -24.44 28.82 3.62
CA ARG A 89 -24.22 27.58 4.38
C ARG A 89 -23.86 26.44 3.43
N PRO A 90 -22.64 26.44 2.85
CA PRO A 90 -22.19 25.33 2.01
C PRO A 90 -22.20 24.01 2.79
N PRO A 91 -22.25 22.86 2.10
CA PRO A 91 -22.10 21.58 2.78
C PRO A 91 -20.75 21.51 3.49
N GLU A 92 -20.73 20.79 4.59
CA GLU A 92 -19.50 20.58 5.36
C GLU A 92 -18.62 19.53 4.68
N THR A 93 -19.26 18.51 4.13
CA THR A 93 -18.61 17.47 3.32
C THR A 93 -19.27 17.43 1.95
N ALA A 94 -18.47 17.52 0.89
CA ALA A 94 -18.93 17.36 -0.49
C ALA A 94 -18.15 16.23 -1.18
N LEU A 95 -18.87 15.33 -1.85
CA LEU A 95 -18.31 14.20 -2.56
C LEU A 95 -18.69 14.24 -4.04
N LEU A 96 -17.71 14.10 -4.94
CA LEU A 96 -17.92 13.86 -6.36
C LEU A 96 -17.46 12.43 -6.70
N PHE A 97 -18.37 11.59 -7.19
CA PHE A 97 -18.04 10.35 -7.88
C PHE A 97 -18.37 10.51 -9.37
N PHE A 98 -17.40 10.23 -10.24
CA PHE A 98 -17.60 10.23 -11.69
C PHE A 98 -17.08 8.92 -12.28
N ALA A 99 -17.95 8.22 -13.03
CA ALA A 99 -17.60 7.07 -13.85
C ALA A 99 -17.97 7.33 -15.32
N GLY A 100 -17.04 7.07 -16.23
CA GLY A 100 -17.25 7.28 -17.67
C GLY A 100 -15.94 7.39 -18.46
N HIS A 101 -16.02 7.98 -19.66
CA HIS A 101 -14.81 8.30 -20.42
C HIS A 101 -14.07 9.50 -19.83
N GLY A 102 -12.75 9.38 -19.75
CA GLY A 102 -11.86 10.51 -19.60
C GLY A 102 -11.12 10.75 -20.92
N LEU A 103 -10.96 12.02 -21.28
CA LEU A 103 -10.37 12.44 -22.55
C LEU A 103 -9.12 13.26 -22.30
N ARG A 104 -8.14 13.14 -23.20
CA ARG A 104 -6.87 13.86 -23.13
C ARG A 104 -6.62 14.60 -24.43
N LYS A 105 -6.39 15.91 -24.32
CA LYS A 105 -6.01 16.79 -25.43
C LYS A 105 -4.51 17.04 -25.39
N GLN A 106 -3.80 16.69 -26.46
CA GLN A 106 -2.40 17.10 -26.62
C GLN A 106 -2.34 18.57 -27.06
N LEU A 107 -1.72 19.43 -26.25
CA LEU A 107 -1.51 20.84 -26.59
C LEU A 107 -0.13 21.06 -27.26
N ARG A 108 0.93 20.46 -26.70
CA ARG A 108 2.33 20.43 -27.22
C ARG A 108 3.05 19.18 -26.74
N GLN A 109 4.26 18.88 -27.23
CA GLN A 109 5.01 17.63 -26.93
C GLN A 109 4.97 17.18 -25.46
N ASN A 110 5.06 18.10 -24.49
CA ASN A 110 5.03 17.80 -23.05
C ASN A 110 3.90 18.54 -22.29
N LEU A 111 2.85 18.95 -22.99
CA LEU A 111 1.71 19.66 -22.39
C LEU A 111 0.41 19.03 -22.86
N THR A 112 -0.34 18.50 -21.89
CA THR A 112 -1.66 17.91 -22.11
C THR A 112 -2.70 18.59 -21.25
N GLN A 113 -3.96 18.33 -21.58
CA GLN A 113 -5.12 18.74 -20.79
C GLN A 113 -6.11 17.59 -20.69
N GLY A 114 -6.51 17.24 -19.48
CA GLY A 114 -7.46 16.18 -19.16
C GLY A 114 -8.90 16.68 -18.98
N PHE A 115 -9.87 15.85 -19.37
CA PHE A 115 -11.30 16.18 -19.35
C PHE A 115 -12.16 15.00 -18.89
N LEU A 116 -13.22 15.28 -18.14
CA LEU A 116 -14.34 14.36 -17.91
C LEU A 116 -15.31 14.45 -19.09
N ALA A 117 -15.55 13.33 -19.79
CA ALA A 117 -16.42 13.34 -20.96
C ALA A 117 -17.89 13.24 -20.56
N ALA A 118 -18.67 14.25 -20.95
CA ALA A 118 -20.12 14.16 -20.98
C ALA A 118 -20.61 13.53 -22.31
N SER A 119 -21.92 13.26 -22.41
CA SER A 119 -22.53 12.54 -23.54
C SER A 119 -22.37 13.27 -24.88
N ASP A 120 -22.24 14.60 -24.84
CA ASP A 120 -22.04 15.49 -25.99
C ASP A 120 -20.56 15.68 -26.41
N SER A 121 -19.63 15.01 -25.73
CA SER A 121 -18.20 15.11 -26.03
C SER A 121 -17.89 14.59 -27.44
N SER A 122 -17.17 15.43 -28.20
CA SER A 122 -16.72 15.18 -29.57
C SER A 122 -15.37 15.85 -29.81
N PRO A 123 -14.24 15.14 -29.59
CA PRO A 123 -12.90 15.66 -29.88
C PRO A 123 -12.73 16.16 -31.32
N ARG A 124 -13.42 15.54 -32.29
CA ARG A 124 -13.44 15.96 -33.70
C ARG A 124 -14.05 17.35 -33.93
N LYS A 125 -14.91 17.80 -33.02
CA LYS A 125 -15.54 19.14 -33.02
C LYS A 125 -14.91 20.06 -31.96
N ASN A 126 -13.77 19.67 -31.39
CA ASN A 126 -13.12 20.36 -30.27
C ASN A 126 -14.02 20.52 -29.03
N GLN A 127 -14.96 19.58 -28.83
CA GLN A 127 -15.81 19.47 -27.63
C GLN A 127 -15.23 18.36 -26.77
N TRP A 128 -14.37 18.70 -25.80
CA TRP A 128 -13.60 17.72 -25.04
C TRP A 128 -14.27 17.25 -23.74
N GLY A 129 -15.31 17.95 -23.28
CA GLY A 129 -15.95 17.71 -21.99
C GLY A 129 -15.54 18.74 -20.94
N PHE A 130 -15.70 18.38 -19.67
CA PHE A 130 -15.42 19.24 -18.52
C PHE A 130 -13.94 19.15 -18.11
N SER A 131 -13.25 20.29 -17.98
CA SER A 131 -11.80 20.33 -17.74
C SER A 131 -11.42 19.95 -16.30
N LEU A 132 -10.42 19.08 -16.14
CA LEU A 132 -9.85 18.75 -14.82
C LEU A 132 -9.10 19.93 -14.19
N GLU A 133 -8.57 20.85 -15.01
CA GLU A 133 -7.97 22.10 -14.53
C GLU A 133 -9.03 23.03 -13.94
N LEU A 134 -10.21 23.10 -14.58
CA LEU A 134 -11.35 23.84 -14.05
C LEU A 134 -11.86 23.21 -12.75
N LEU A 135 -11.95 21.87 -12.69
CA LEU A 135 -12.28 21.16 -11.46
C LEU A 135 -11.34 21.57 -10.31
N TRP A 136 -10.03 21.55 -10.55
CA TRP A 136 -9.04 21.95 -9.55
C TRP A 136 -9.25 23.40 -9.08
N ASN A 137 -9.46 24.33 -10.01
CA ASN A 137 -9.73 25.74 -9.68
C ASN A 137 -11.02 25.93 -8.88
N ILE A 138 -12.05 25.12 -9.12
CA ILE A 138 -13.29 25.11 -8.34
C ILE A 138 -13.00 24.63 -6.91
N LEU A 139 -12.24 23.56 -6.75
CA LEU A 139 -11.88 23.03 -5.42
C LEU A 139 -11.06 24.03 -4.60
N LEU A 140 -10.15 24.79 -5.24
CA LEU A 140 -9.37 25.85 -4.58
C LEU A 140 -10.22 27.01 -4.08
N GLN A 141 -11.30 27.35 -4.79
CA GLN A 141 -12.22 28.44 -4.41
C GLN A 141 -13.33 28.00 -3.46
N SER A 142 -13.55 26.69 -3.34
CA SER A 142 -14.63 26.11 -2.55
C SER A 142 -14.46 26.38 -1.05
N GLN A 143 -15.56 26.75 -0.39
CA GLN A 143 -15.65 26.91 1.06
C GLN A 143 -16.05 25.60 1.77
N VAL A 144 -16.22 24.50 1.03
CA VAL A 144 -16.50 23.18 1.62
C VAL A 144 -15.26 22.73 2.39
N LYS A 145 -15.45 22.35 3.66
CA LYS A 145 -14.34 21.93 4.54
C LYS A 145 -13.77 20.58 4.12
N GLN A 146 -14.61 19.59 3.85
CA GLN A 146 -14.18 18.24 3.49
C GLN A 146 -14.56 17.93 2.05
N GLN A 147 -13.56 17.80 1.17
CA GLN A 147 -13.76 17.63 -0.27
C GLN A 147 -13.27 16.24 -0.70
N ILE A 148 -14.18 15.44 -1.26
CA ILE A 148 -13.88 14.06 -1.68
C ILE A 148 -14.11 13.95 -3.19
N ILE A 149 -13.11 13.47 -3.93
CA ILE A 149 -13.21 13.27 -5.39
C ILE A 149 -12.78 11.86 -5.75
N TRP A 150 -13.67 11.10 -6.37
CA TRP A 150 -13.43 9.76 -6.89
C TRP A 150 -13.70 9.73 -8.39
N LEU A 151 -12.66 9.50 -9.19
CA LEU A 151 -12.72 9.51 -10.66
C LEU A 151 -12.41 8.12 -11.23
N ASP A 152 -13.45 7.41 -11.65
CA ASP A 152 -13.34 6.14 -12.40
C ASP A 152 -13.39 6.39 -13.91
N CYS A 153 -12.30 6.97 -14.43
CA CYS A 153 -12.13 7.21 -15.85
C CYS A 153 -10.64 7.22 -16.27
N CYS A 154 -10.39 7.10 -17.58
CA CYS A 154 -9.05 7.20 -18.16
C CYS A 154 -8.44 8.58 -17.92
N PHE A 155 -7.11 8.67 -17.77
CA PHE A 155 -6.38 9.94 -17.61
C PHE A 155 -6.81 10.79 -16.38
N ALA A 156 -7.60 10.22 -15.46
CA ALA A 156 -8.09 10.93 -14.27
C ALA A 156 -6.95 11.45 -13.38
N GLY A 157 -5.80 10.78 -13.41
CA GLY A 157 -4.58 11.16 -12.71
C GLY A 157 -4.01 12.52 -13.07
N GLU A 158 -4.42 13.11 -14.20
CA GLU A 158 -4.01 14.47 -14.56
C GLU A 158 -4.49 15.52 -13.54
N LEU A 159 -5.59 15.25 -12.82
CA LEU A 159 -6.04 16.09 -11.69
C LEU A 159 -5.00 16.17 -10.56
N LEU A 160 -4.20 15.12 -10.36
CA LEU A 160 -3.20 15.06 -9.30
C LEU A 160 -1.82 15.58 -9.75
N ASN A 161 -1.65 15.84 -11.05
CA ASN A 161 -0.42 16.39 -11.61
C ASN A 161 -0.32 17.92 -11.53
N PHE A 162 -1.38 18.60 -11.09
CA PHE A 162 -1.32 20.03 -10.78
C PHE A 162 -0.41 20.24 -9.55
N LYS A 163 0.88 20.47 -9.84
CA LYS A 163 2.06 20.37 -8.96
C LYS A 163 1.94 20.99 -7.55
N ASP A 164 2.74 20.39 -6.65
CA ASP A 164 3.16 20.77 -5.28
C ASP A 164 3.36 22.26 -4.94
N THR A 165 3.52 23.15 -5.91
CA THR A 165 3.77 24.57 -5.65
C THR A 165 2.53 25.32 -5.16
N GLU A 166 1.32 24.88 -5.52
CA GLU A 166 0.08 25.45 -4.96
C GLU A 166 -0.34 24.78 -3.66
N LEU A 167 0.19 23.59 -3.39
CA LEU A 167 -0.08 22.81 -2.18
C LEU A 167 0.55 23.42 -0.91
N ARG A 168 1.43 24.42 -1.05
CA ARG A 168 1.88 25.29 0.06
C ARG A 168 0.99 26.49 0.31
N ARG A 169 0.07 26.84 -0.60
CA ARG A 169 -0.98 27.82 -0.35
C ARG A 169 -2.18 27.09 0.25
N GLN A 170 -2.00 26.61 1.47
CA GLN A 170 -3.12 26.18 2.29
C GLN A 170 -4.20 27.26 2.28
N SER A 171 -5.44 26.87 2.04
CA SER A 171 -6.54 27.47 2.79
C SER A 171 -6.56 26.71 4.12
N PRO A 172 -6.15 27.32 5.25
CA PRO A 172 -6.18 26.64 6.54
C PRO A 172 -7.58 26.08 6.82
N GLY A 173 -7.68 24.78 7.13
CA GLY A 173 -8.95 24.13 7.52
C GLY A 173 -9.76 23.43 6.41
N CYS A 174 -9.13 22.97 5.33
CA CYS A 174 -9.77 22.13 4.31
C CYS A 174 -9.12 20.74 4.20
N ASP A 175 -9.89 19.69 4.46
CA ASP A 175 -9.51 18.28 4.30
C ASP A 175 -9.88 17.80 2.91
N ARG A 176 -9.00 17.03 2.26
CA ARG A 176 -9.23 16.52 0.90
C ARG A 176 -8.89 15.04 0.78
N SER A 177 -9.75 14.30 0.09
CA SER A 177 -9.50 12.91 -0.31
C SER A 177 -9.74 12.76 -1.82
N LEU A 178 -8.70 12.37 -2.54
CA LEU A 178 -8.72 12.25 -3.99
C LEU A 178 -8.32 10.83 -4.38
N ILE A 179 -9.15 10.15 -5.17
CA ILE A 179 -8.87 8.82 -5.73
C ILE A 179 -9.13 8.86 -7.23
N ALA A 180 -8.12 8.59 -8.04
CA ALA A 180 -8.21 8.54 -9.50
C ALA A 180 -7.83 7.15 -10.02
N ALA A 181 -8.63 6.62 -10.95
CA ALA A 181 -8.52 5.25 -11.47
C ALA A 181 -7.21 4.94 -12.20
N SER A 182 -6.58 5.94 -12.81
CA SER A 182 -5.43 5.75 -13.69
C SER A 182 -4.51 6.96 -13.63
N ARG A 183 -3.22 6.75 -13.91
CA ARG A 183 -2.24 7.85 -14.09
C ARG A 183 -2.61 8.71 -15.31
N ASP A 184 -2.03 9.90 -15.43
CA ASP A 184 -2.28 10.85 -16.53
C ASP A 184 -1.96 10.32 -17.94
N TYR A 185 -1.22 9.22 -18.04
CA TYR A 185 -0.90 8.52 -19.28
C TYR A 185 -1.54 7.14 -19.42
N GLU A 186 -2.35 6.68 -18.46
CA GLU A 186 -2.93 5.34 -18.43
C GLU A 186 -4.43 5.33 -18.74
N VAL A 187 -4.90 4.20 -19.26
CA VAL A 187 -6.31 3.91 -19.55
C VAL A 187 -6.88 3.17 -18.32
N ALA A 188 -8.12 3.46 -17.93
CA ALA A 188 -8.85 2.73 -16.89
C ALA A 188 -9.61 1.54 -17.51
N TYR A 189 -9.66 0.40 -16.81
CA TYR A 189 -10.26 -0.83 -17.33
C TYR A 189 -11.54 -1.23 -16.57
N GLU A 190 -12.42 -1.96 -17.26
CA GLU A 190 -13.56 -2.67 -16.66
C GLU A 190 -13.10 -4.05 -16.13
N GLN A 191 -13.79 -4.59 -15.12
CA GLN A 191 -13.51 -5.94 -14.62
C GLN A 191 -13.81 -7.00 -15.69
N LEU A 192 -13.09 -8.13 -15.67
CA LEU A 192 -13.26 -9.20 -16.66
C LEU A 192 -14.64 -9.87 -16.64
N ASP A 193 -15.35 -9.81 -15.51
CA ASP A 193 -16.72 -10.30 -15.41
C ASP A 193 -17.77 -9.28 -15.92
N GLY A 194 -17.32 -8.08 -16.31
CA GLY A 194 -18.14 -7.00 -16.85
C GLY A 194 -19.13 -6.40 -15.86
N LYS A 195 -19.01 -6.68 -14.55
CA LYS A 195 -19.97 -6.17 -13.56
C LYS A 195 -19.72 -4.74 -13.15
N HIS A 196 -18.44 -4.39 -12.97
CA HIS A 196 -18.01 -3.09 -12.46
C HIS A 196 -16.78 -2.56 -13.20
N GLY A 197 -16.61 -1.24 -13.21
CA GLY A 197 -15.29 -0.62 -13.35
C GLY A 197 -14.33 -1.16 -12.29
N ILE A 198 -13.05 -1.34 -12.62
CA ILE A 198 -12.09 -1.90 -11.65
C ILE A 198 -11.96 -1.02 -10.40
N LEU A 199 -11.91 0.32 -10.56
CA LEU A 199 -11.86 1.23 -9.42
C LEU A 199 -13.21 1.26 -8.67
N ALA A 200 -14.33 1.39 -9.37
CA ALA A 200 -15.66 1.36 -8.75
C ALA A 200 -15.87 0.10 -7.89
N GLY A 201 -15.48 -1.08 -8.39
CA GLY A 201 -15.54 -2.32 -7.63
C GLY A 201 -14.67 -2.29 -6.37
N ALA A 202 -13.46 -1.72 -6.45
CA ALA A 202 -12.58 -1.57 -5.29
C ALA A 202 -13.13 -0.57 -4.25
N ILE A 203 -13.74 0.53 -4.70
CA ILE A 203 -14.41 1.51 -3.84
C ILE A 203 -15.61 0.86 -3.14
N LEU A 204 -16.47 0.17 -3.88
CA LEU A 204 -17.63 -0.54 -3.34
C LEU A 204 -17.24 -1.59 -2.29
N ALA A 205 -16.14 -2.31 -2.52
CA ALA A 205 -15.59 -3.24 -1.55
C ALA A 205 -15.14 -2.52 -0.27
N GLY A 206 -14.44 -1.39 -0.39
CA GLY A 206 -13.95 -0.61 0.75
C GLY A 206 -15.02 0.19 1.51
N LEU A 207 -16.14 0.51 0.86
CA LEU A 207 -17.29 1.16 1.48
C LEU A 207 -18.23 0.19 2.21
N ASN A 208 -17.93 -1.11 2.19
CA ASN A 208 -18.75 -2.11 2.87
C ASN A 208 -18.78 -1.82 4.40
N PRO A 209 -19.93 -1.45 4.99
CA PRO A 209 -20.01 -1.12 6.41
C PRO A 209 -19.71 -2.32 7.30
N ASP A 210 -19.80 -3.56 6.82
CA ASP A 210 -19.46 -4.75 7.60
C ASP A 210 -17.96 -4.88 7.90
N LEU A 211 -17.11 -4.06 7.26
CA LEU A 211 -15.68 -3.97 7.54
C LEU A 211 -15.35 -3.26 8.85
N VAL A 212 -16.33 -2.59 9.48
CA VAL A 212 -16.15 -1.91 10.77
C VAL A 212 -17.14 -2.41 11.82
N PRO A 213 -16.81 -2.30 13.12
CA PRO A 213 -17.76 -2.54 14.19
C PRO A 213 -19.01 -1.66 14.08
N LYS A 214 -20.11 -2.08 14.70
CA LYS A 214 -21.36 -1.31 14.72
C LYS A 214 -21.15 0.07 15.35
N GLY A 215 -21.78 1.09 14.78
CA GLY A 215 -21.63 2.48 15.23
C GLY A 215 -20.32 3.16 14.81
N LYS A 216 -19.36 2.43 14.24
CA LYS A 216 -18.11 3.00 13.71
C LYS A 216 -18.25 3.38 12.23
N TRP A 217 -17.28 4.18 11.75
CA TRP A 217 -17.26 4.77 10.42
C TRP A 217 -16.17 4.15 9.57
N ILE A 218 -16.49 3.86 8.30
CA ILE A 218 -15.50 3.79 7.23
C ILE A 218 -15.00 5.20 6.97
N THR A 219 -13.68 5.38 6.90
CA THR A 219 -13.03 6.68 6.66
C THR A 219 -12.32 6.71 5.31
N ASN A 220 -11.89 7.89 4.85
CA ASN A 220 -11.10 8.03 3.64
C ASN A 220 -9.79 7.23 3.68
N ARG A 221 -9.10 7.22 4.83
CA ARG A 221 -7.87 6.42 5.02
C ARG A 221 -8.14 4.92 4.91
N MET A 222 -9.24 4.44 5.50
CA MET A 222 -9.67 3.04 5.34
C MET A 222 -10.02 2.69 3.89
N LEU A 223 -10.72 3.59 3.21
CA LEU A 223 -11.06 3.40 1.82
C LEU A 223 -9.80 3.35 0.93
N ALA A 224 -8.84 4.24 1.14
CA ALA A 224 -7.58 4.29 0.40
C ALA A 224 -6.83 2.95 0.46
N VAL A 225 -6.58 2.46 1.68
CA VAL A 225 -5.93 1.17 1.93
C VAL A 225 -6.69 0.02 1.26
N SER A 226 -8.01 -0.02 1.44
CA SER A 226 -8.84 -1.06 0.82
C SER A 226 -8.80 -1.01 -0.71
N VAL A 227 -8.83 0.17 -1.31
CA VAL A 227 -8.75 0.33 -2.76
C VAL A 227 -7.43 -0.22 -3.27
N GLU A 228 -6.30 0.16 -2.67
CA GLU A 228 -4.97 -0.35 -3.06
C GLU A 228 -4.87 -1.87 -2.95
N GLN A 229 -5.34 -2.43 -1.82
CA GLN A 229 -5.31 -3.88 -1.60
C GLN A 229 -6.21 -4.64 -2.59
N ASN A 230 -7.42 -4.14 -2.88
CA ASN A 230 -8.32 -4.80 -3.82
C ASN A 230 -7.78 -4.73 -5.26
N LEU A 231 -7.17 -3.61 -5.66
CA LEU A 231 -6.54 -3.47 -6.97
C LEU A 231 -5.29 -4.36 -7.10
N GLN A 232 -4.47 -4.47 -6.05
CA GLN A 232 -3.33 -5.39 -6.03
C GLN A 232 -3.79 -6.85 -6.12
N LYS A 233 -4.82 -7.24 -5.35
CA LYS A 233 -5.41 -8.60 -5.44
C LYS A 233 -5.95 -8.90 -6.83
N TYR A 234 -6.64 -7.92 -7.45
CA TYR A 234 -7.13 -8.07 -8.81
C TYR A 234 -5.97 -8.27 -9.79
N TYR A 235 -4.93 -7.44 -9.72
CA TYR A 235 -3.71 -7.59 -10.53
C TYR A 235 -3.06 -8.96 -10.36
N ASP A 236 -2.87 -9.43 -9.12
CA ASP A 236 -2.28 -10.74 -8.85
C ASP A 236 -3.09 -11.90 -9.45
N SER A 237 -4.41 -11.72 -9.59
CA SER A 237 -5.32 -12.75 -10.10
C SER A 237 -5.45 -12.77 -11.63
N VAL A 238 -5.48 -11.61 -12.29
CA VAL A 238 -5.79 -11.50 -13.73
C VAL A 238 -4.73 -10.78 -14.55
N ASN A 239 -3.67 -10.26 -13.92
CA ASN A 239 -2.55 -9.56 -14.54
C ASN A 239 -2.97 -8.35 -15.41
N ILE A 240 -4.04 -7.66 -15.02
CA ILE A 240 -4.49 -6.39 -15.62
C ILE A 240 -4.04 -5.26 -14.70
N PRO A 241 -3.07 -4.42 -15.12
CA PRO A 241 -2.56 -3.35 -14.28
C PRO A 241 -3.53 -2.16 -14.25
N GLN A 242 -3.90 -1.75 -13.04
CA GLN A 242 -4.54 -0.47 -12.78
C GLN A 242 -4.00 0.07 -11.46
N THR A 243 -3.16 1.12 -11.52
CA THR A 243 -2.57 1.72 -10.33
C THR A 243 -3.35 2.99 -10.01
N PRO A 244 -4.09 3.04 -8.89
CA PRO A 244 -4.81 4.25 -8.52
C PRO A 244 -3.80 5.34 -8.15
N LEU A 245 -4.20 6.60 -8.32
CA LEU A 245 -3.53 7.71 -7.66
C LEU A 245 -4.41 8.16 -6.50
N ILE A 246 -3.88 8.08 -5.29
CA ILE A 246 -4.58 8.40 -4.06
C ILE A 246 -3.84 9.56 -3.37
N SER A 247 -4.59 10.54 -2.89
CA SER A 247 -4.06 11.67 -2.11
C SER A 247 -5.07 12.05 -1.03
N ASP A 248 -4.73 11.75 0.22
CA ASP A 248 -5.43 12.22 1.40
C ASP A 248 -4.65 13.37 2.07
N ARG A 249 -5.34 14.43 2.47
CA ARG A 249 -4.76 15.61 3.12
C ARG A 249 -5.69 16.14 4.21
N GLY A 250 -5.10 16.61 5.30
CA GLY A 250 -5.84 17.10 6.46
C GLY A 250 -6.32 15.97 7.37
N GLU A 251 -7.40 16.23 8.08
CA GLU A 251 -7.98 15.33 9.05
C GLU A 251 -8.74 14.16 8.42
N VAL A 252 -9.05 13.16 9.24
CA VAL A 252 -9.80 11.97 8.82
C VAL A 252 -11.23 12.35 8.42
N ILE A 253 -11.61 12.01 7.19
CA ILE A 253 -12.95 12.22 6.66
C ILE A 253 -13.77 10.94 6.85
N ARG A 254 -14.86 11.03 7.60
CA ARG A 254 -15.83 9.94 7.78
C ARG A 254 -16.67 9.78 6.51
N LEU A 255 -16.84 8.57 5.99
CA LEU A 255 -17.56 8.29 4.75
C LEU A 255 -18.92 7.63 5.02
N VAL A 256 -18.93 6.39 5.51
CA VAL A 256 -20.13 5.57 5.71
C VAL A 256 -20.12 5.00 7.12
N GLN A 257 -21.22 5.16 7.86
CA GLN A 257 -21.37 4.55 9.18
C GLN A 257 -22.11 3.20 9.11
N ARG A 258 -21.71 2.23 9.94
CA ARG A 258 -22.50 1.02 10.19
C ARG A 258 -23.58 1.28 11.23
N GLU A 259 -24.84 0.92 10.93
CA GLU A 259 -25.97 1.10 11.87
C GLU A 259 -25.68 0.47 13.25
N ALA A 260 -25.95 1.23 14.31
CA ALA A 260 -26.01 0.71 15.67
C ALA A 260 -27.45 0.26 15.98
N ARG A 261 -27.63 -0.92 16.61
CA ARG A 261 -28.94 -1.27 17.19
C ARG A 261 -29.25 -0.34 18.38
N PRO A 262 -30.54 -0.08 18.68
CA PRO A 262 -30.91 0.53 19.96
C PRO A 262 -30.33 -0.30 21.11
N ALA A 263 -29.81 0.41 22.12
CA ALA A 263 -29.04 -0.15 23.21
C ALA A 263 -29.81 -1.19 24.02
N SER A 264 -29.60 -2.46 23.70
CA SER A 264 -29.79 -3.59 24.58
C SER A 264 -28.89 -4.72 24.09
N GLU A 265 -28.07 -5.23 25.01
CA GLU A 265 -27.13 -6.35 24.87
C GLU A 265 -25.76 -5.95 24.28
N SER A 266 -24.96 -5.28 25.11
CA SER A 266 -23.50 -5.42 25.08
C SER A 266 -23.14 -6.76 25.72
N GLU A 267 -23.01 -7.82 24.92
CA GLU A 267 -22.23 -8.98 25.33
C GLU A 267 -20.77 -8.71 24.96
N THR A 268 -19.98 -8.33 25.96
CA THR A 268 -18.52 -8.23 25.86
C THR A 268 -17.93 -9.63 25.70
N TYR A 269 -17.77 -10.07 24.46
CA TYR A 269 -16.91 -11.20 24.13
C TYR A 269 -15.57 -10.64 23.64
N SER A 270 -14.58 -10.56 24.52
CA SER A 270 -13.18 -10.37 24.14
C SER A 270 -12.55 -11.74 23.87
N PRO A 271 -12.36 -12.15 22.60
CA PRO A 271 -11.49 -13.29 22.32
C PRO A 271 -10.05 -12.89 22.67
N LYS A 272 -9.43 -13.58 23.63
CA LYS A 272 -8.00 -13.42 23.94
C LYS A 272 -7.18 -13.67 22.67
N MET A 273 -6.52 -12.63 22.16
CA MET A 273 -5.69 -12.71 20.98
C MET A 273 -4.48 -13.63 21.24
N LYS A 274 -4.25 -14.59 20.35
CA LYS A 274 -3.12 -15.53 20.46
C LYS A 274 -1.80 -14.82 20.13
N HIS A 275 -0.71 -15.21 20.79
CA HIS A 275 0.62 -14.61 20.55
C HIS A 275 1.11 -14.78 19.11
N THR A 276 0.81 -15.92 18.46
CA THR A 276 1.17 -16.15 17.05
C THR A 276 0.44 -15.19 16.13
N LEU A 277 -0.83 -14.92 16.44
CA LEU A 277 -1.63 -14.00 15.66
C LEU A 277 -1.12 -12.56 15.83
N MET A 278 -0.80 -12.15 17.06
CA MET A 278 -0.18 -10.85 17.31
C MET A 278 1.15 -10.71 16.58
N PHE A 279 1.99 -11.74 16.62
CA PHE A 279 3.25 -11.76 15.89
C PHE A 279 3.06 -11.54 14.38
N ASP A 280 2.09 -12.23 13.77
CA ASP A 280 1.77 -12.05 12.34
C ASP A 280 1.23 -10.65 12.02
N LEU A 281 0.52 -10.00 12.96
CA LEU A 281 0.06 -8.61 12.81
C LEU A 281 1.21 -7.61 12.94
N LEU A 282 2.11 -7.79 13.91
CA LEU A 282 3.26 -6.90 14.11
C LEU A 282 4.24 -6.93 12.93
N LEU A 283 4.37 -8.09 12.25
CA LEU A 283 5.15 -8.19 11.02
C LEU A 283 4.60 -7.31 9.88
N GLN A 284 3.36 -6.84 9.96
CA GLN A 284 2.73 -6.02 8.92
C GLN A 284 3.01 -4.52 9.08
N VAL A 285 3.32 -4.03 10.29
CA VAL A 285 3.39 -2.59 10.64
C VAL A 285 4.21 -1.78 9.64
N ASP A 286 5.49 -2.09 9.45
CA ASP A 286 6.34 -1.38 8.48
C ASP A 286 7.57 -2.21 8.09
N PHE A 287 8.62 -1.63 7.48
CA PHE A 287 9.74 -2.22 6.74
C PHE A 287 9.46 -2.42 5.24
N GLN A 288 8.56 -1.63 4.66
CA GLN A 288 8.15 -1.80 3.26
C GLN A 288 9.31 -1.63 2.28
N GLU A 289 10.17 -0.63 2.49
CA GLU A 289 11.28 -0.35 1.59
C GLU A 289 12.35 -1.45 1.61
N GLN A 290 12.79 -1.88 2.80
CA GLN A 290 13.73 -3.00 2.94
C GLN A 290 13.15 -4.28 2.34
N THR A 291 11.88 -4.56 2.63
CA THR A 291 11.19 -5.74 2.11
C THR A 291 11.11 -5.70 0.59
N ARG A 292 10.81 -4.53 0.00
CA ARG A 292 10.75 -4.33 -1.46
C ARG A 292 12.11 -4.60 -2.10
N ILE A 293 13.18 -4.00 -1.56
CA ILE A 293 14.56 -4.18 -2.06
C ILE A 293 14.97 -5.64 -2.01
N VAL A 294 14.82 -6.31 -0.86
CA VAL A 294 15.19 -7.72 -0.71
C VAL A 294 14.35 -8.59 -1.64
N ARG A 295 13.05 -8.33 -1.78
CA ARG A 295 12.18 -9.06 -2.70
C ARG A 295 12.64 -8.92 -4.15
N GLU A 296 13.02 -7.72 -4.57
CA GLU A 296 13.53 -7.45 -5.92
C GLU A 296 14.85 -8.20 -6.17
N VAL A 297 15.80 -8.13 -5.24
CA VAL A 297 17.07 -8.85 -5.34
C VAL A 297 16.85 -10.35 -5.39
N MET A 298 16.01 -10.92 -4.51
CA MET A 298 15.71 -12.35 -4.45
C MET A 298 14.93 -12.89 -5.67
N ARG A 299 14.32 -12.01 -6.47
CA ARG A 299 13.68 -12.35 -7.75
C ARG A 299 14.69 -12.39 -8.88
N SER A 300 15.64 -11.47 -8.88
CA SER A 300 16.62 -11.29 -9.98
C SER A 300 17.90 -12.10 -9.78
N HIS A 301 18.25 -12.44 -8.53
CA HIS A 301 19.52 -13.09 -8.20
C HIS A 301 19.32 -14.39 -7.41
N ARG A 302 20.15 -15.39 -7.74
CA ARG A 302 20.22 -16.68 -7.02
C ARG A 302 21.12 -16.62 -5.80
N THR A 303 22.10 -15.72 -5.82
CA THR A 303 23.09 -15.53 -4.76
C THR A 303 23.08 -14.07 -4.36
N ALA A 304 22.94 -13.78 -3.07
CA ALA A 304 23.00 -12.41 -2.56
C ALA A 304 23.38 -12.37 -1.08
N ALA A 305 24.06 -11.30 -0.69
CA ALA A 305 24.32 -10.97 0.71
C ALA A 305 23.64 -9.64 1.06
N PHE A 306 23.12 -9.55 2.28
CA PHE A 306 22.44 -8.37 2.80
C PHE A 306 23.06 -7.96 4.13
N LEU A 307 23.41 -6.69 4.27
CA LEU A 307 23.68 -6.08 5.58
C LEU A 307 22.38 -5.50 6.12
N VAL A 308 21.88 -6.11 7.19
CA VAL A 308 20.68 -5.68 7.90
C VAL A 308 21.11 -4.93 9.14
N HIS A 309 20.73 -3.66 9.22
CA HIS A 309 21.06 -2.81 10.36
C HIS A 309 19.94 -1.81 10.59
N ASN A 310 19.77 -1.39 11.84
CA ASN A 310 18.95 -0.25 12.26
C ASN A 310 19.60 0.37 13.49
N GLN A 311 19.08 1.52 13.95
CA GLN A 311 19.43 2.02 15.28
C GLN A 311 18.96 1.01 16.36
N PRO A 312 19.52 1.06 17.58
CA PRO A 312 18.99 0.30 18.72
C PRO A 312 17.47 0.52 18.84
N GLU A 313 16.75 -0.52 19.30
CA GLU A 313 15.29 -0.46 19.53
C GLU A 313 14.44 -0.26 18.26
N CYS A 314 15.05 -0.25 17.06
CA CYS A 314 14.32 -0.09 15.80
C CYS A 314 13.94 -1.44 15.16
N GLY A 315 13.49 -2.40 15.98
CA GLY A 315 12.79 -3.60 15.52
C GLY A 315 13.59 -4.53 14.60
N LEU A 316 14.92 -4.57 14.72
CA LEU A 316 15.81 -5.32 13.80
C LEU A 316 15.45 -6.81 13.71
N GLU A 317 15.02 -7.42 14.82
CA GLU A 317 14.61 -8.82 14.85
C GLU A 317 13.32 -9.07 14.05
N PHE A 318 12.38 -8.13 14.12
CA PHE A 318 11.15 -8.17 13.32
C PHE A 318 11.44 -7.93 11.83
N LEU A 319 12.36 -7.01 11.51
CA LEU A 319 12.82 -6.82 10.14
C LEU A 319 13.40 -8.14 9.59
N LEU A 320 14.34 -8.77 10.30
CA LEU A 320 14.92 -10.04 9.87
C LEU A 320 13.85 -11.14 9.72
N ALA A 321 12.93 -11.24 10.68
CA ALA A 321 11.79 -12.16 10.64
C ALA A 321 10.90 -11.95 9.41
N LYS A 322 10.67 -10.69 9.03
CA LYS A 322 9.89 -10.30 7.84
C LYS A 322 10.64 -10.63 6.56
N LEU A 323 11.92 -10.29 6.47
CA LEU A 323 12.77 -10.55 5.30
C LEU A 323 12.80 -12.04 4.96
N LEU A 324 12.97 -12.91 5.96
CA LEU A 324 13.02 -14.36 5.79
C LEU A 324 11.66 -14.97 5.39
N ARG A 325 10.55 -14.26 5.63
CA ARG A 325 9.20 -14.65 5.19
C ARG A 325 8.79 -14.08 3.83
N THR A 326 9.62 -13.23 3.21
CA THR A 326 9.35 -12.56 1.93
C THR A 326 9.22 -13.53 0.75
N LYS A 327 9.84 -14.71 0.86
CA LYS A 327 9.81 -15.76 -0.16
C LYS A 327 9.26 -17.06 0.43
N ALA A 328 8.30 -17.67 -0.26
CA ALA A 328 7.62 -18.87 0.23
C ALA A 328 8.56 -20.07 0.43
N SER A 329 9.61 -20.21 -0.40
CA SER A 329 10.60 -21.29 -0.23
C SER A 329 11.39 -21.16 1.07
N LEU A 330 11.69 -19.92 1.49
CA LEU A 330 12.45 -19.65 2.72
C LEU A 330 11.64 -19.93 4.00
N LYS A 331 10.30 -19.88 3.95
CA LYS A 331 9.44 -20.15 5.12
C LYS A 331 9.58 -21.57 5.69
N LYS A 332 10.10 -22.52 4.91
CA LYS A 332 10.25 -23.93 5.29
C LYS A 332 11.69 -24.33 5.61
N ILE A 333 12.62 -23.39 5.47
CA ILE A 333 14.04 -23.64 5.63
C ILE A 333 14.45 -23.22 7.02
N SER A 334 15.30 -24.02 7.65
CA SER A 334 15.97 -23.64 8.89
C SER A 334 17.27 -22.92 8.54
N PRO A 335 17.37 -21.60 8.72
CA PRO A 335 18.59 -20.86 8.44
C PRO A 335 19.74 -21.36 9.31
N ILE A 336 20.95 -21.24 8.79
CA ILE A 336 22.17 -21.56 9.52
C ILE A 336 22.61 -20.28 10.24
N VAL A 337 22.24 -20.19 11.51
CA VAL A 337 22.50 -19.03 12.36
C VAL A 337 23.83 -19.18 13.11
N PHE A 338 24.62 -18.11 13.10
CA PHE A 338 25.88 -17.96 13.83
C PHE A 338 25.83 -16.74 14.74
N ASP A 339 26.36 -16.90 15.96
CA ASP A 339 26.66 -15.77 16.83
C ASP A 339 28.15 -15.42 16.68
N VAL A 340 28.39 -14.21 16.18
CA VAL A 340 29.71 -13.69 15.85
C VAL A 340 30.39 -13.04 17.07
N GLY A 341 29.70 -12.89 18.20
CA GLY A 341 30.14 -12.18 19.41
C GLY A 341 31.48 -12.60 20.05
N TYR A 342 32.18 -13.61 19.51
CA TYR A 342 33.47 -14.09 19.98
C TYR A 342 34.71 -13.56 19.23
N ARG A 343 34.58 -12.55 18.35
CA ARG A 343 35.71 -11.80 17.75
C ARG A 343 36.82 -12.62 17.07
N SER A 344 36.54 -13.85 16.61
CA SER A 344 37.56 -14.73 16.04
C SER A 344 37.02 -15.53 14.86
N ILE A 345 37.70 -15.39 13.71
CA ILE A 345 37.44 -16.14 12.47
C ILE A 345 37.57 -17.66 12.68
N GLU A 346 38.54 -18.09 13.49
CA GLU A 346 38.75 -19.52 13.80
C GLU A 346 37.51 -20.13 14.46
N ARG A 347 36.85 -19.39 15.36
CA ARG A 347 35.62 -19.85 16.00
C ARG A 347 34.45 -19.92 15.03
N LEU A 348 34.36 -19.03 14.05
CA LEU A 348 33.34 -19.11 12.99
C LEU A 348 33.52 -20.40 12.17
N TRP A 349 34.75 -20.74 11.80
CA TRP A 349 35.06 -22.02 11.15
C TRP A 349 34.73 -23.23 12.03
N ILE A 350 34.98 -23.17 13.34
CA ILE A 350 34.56 -24.23 14.28
C ILE A 350 33.04 -24.39 14.32
N GLN A 351 32.29 -23.29 14.36
CA GLN A 351 30.82 -23.33 14.35
C GLN A 351 30.29 -23.91 13.04
N LEU A 352 30.85 -23.51 11.89
CA LEU A 352 30.51 -24.06 10.58
C LEU A 352 30.84 -25.54 10.47
N GLY A 353 32.04 -25.94 10.86
CA GLY A 353 32.47 -27.34 10.85
C GLY A 353 31.49 -28.23 11.63
N ARG A 354 31.08 -27.79 12.83
CA ARG A 354 30.05 -28.51 13.63
C ARG A 354 28.69 -28.60 12.94
N LYS A 355 28.26 -27.57 12.18
CA LYS A 355 26.97 -27.56 11.47
C LYS A 355 26.97 -28.46 10.23
N PHE A 356 28.14 -28.72 9.65
CA PHE A 356 28.31 -29.55 8.45
C PHE A 356 28.98 -30.90 8.73
N ASP A 357 29.27 -31.22 9.99
CA ASP A 357 29.96 -32.43 10.44
C ASP A 357 31.37 -32.60 9.81
N VAL A 358 32.11 -31.48 9.76
CA VAL A 358 33.45 -31.37 9.18
C VAL A 358 34.43 -30.82 10.23
N PRO A 359 35.67 -31.33 10.31
CA PRO A 359 36.72 -30.74 11.13
C PRO A 359 36.96 -29.25 10.82
N SER A 360 37.11 -28.43 11.86
CA SER A 360 37.20 -26.97 11.73
C SER A 360 38.44 -26.44 11.01
N ASN A 361 39.44 -27.29 10.81
CA ASN A 361 40.68 -26.97 10.09
C ASN A 361 40.60 -27.18 8.57
N SER A 362 39.47 -27.67 8.06
CA SER A 362 39.26 -27.95 6.63
C SER A 362 38.29 -26.94 5.99
N ALA A 363 38.70 -25.67 5.85
CA ALA A 363 37.86 -24.63 5.24
C ALA A 363 37.32 -25.03 3.85
N SER A 364 38.16 -25.63 3.01
CA SER A 364 37.78 -26.13 1.68
C SER A 364 36.68 -27.21 1.74
N GLU A 365 36.78 -28.15 2.67
CA GLU A 365 35.79 -29.22 2.85
C GLU A 365 34.45 -28.66 3.34
N ILE A 366 34.48 -27.66 4.22
CA ILE A 366 33.27 -26.93 4.64
C ILE A 366 32.61 -26.25 3.43
N LEU A 367 33.37 -25.55 2.60
CA LEU A 367 32.87 -24.88 1.40
C LEU A 367 32.24 -25.88 0.43
N GLU A 368 32.89 -27.02 0.19
CA GLU A 368 32.34 -28.11 -0.64
C GLU A 368 31.01 -28.62 -0.10
N LYS A 369 30.89 -28.87 1.21
CA LYS A 369 29.62 -29.30 1.83
C LYS A 369 28.51 -28.27 1.71
N VAL A 370 28.84 -26.98 1.80
CA VAL A 370 27.88 -25.89 1.58
C VAL A 370 27.39 -25.92 0.13
N CYS A 371 28.30 -26.05 -0.83
CA CYS A 371 27.98 -26.15 -2.25
C CYS A 371 27.12 -27.38 -2.56
N ASP A 372 27.47 -28.57 -2.06
CA ASP A 372 26.69 -29.80 -2.21
C ASP A 372 25.25 -29.62 -1.70
N ARG A 373 25.08 -28.97 -0.55
CA ARG A 373 23.75 -28.65 -0.01
C ARG A 373 23.01 -27.69 -0.93
N TRP A 374 23.68 -26.62 -1.38
CA TRP A 374 23.09 -25.62 -2.26
C TRP A 374 22.66 -26.19 -3.62
N GLN A 375 23.31 -27.24 -4.13
CA GLN A 375 22.87 -27.93 -5.36
C GLN A 375 21.46 -28.54 -5.24
N THR A 376 20.96 -28.79 -4.03
CA THR A 376 19.71 -29.54 -3.79
C THR A 376 18.64 -28.76 -3.03
N GLN A 377 18.99 -27.71 -2.30
CA GLN A 377 18.05 -26.87 -1.54
C GLN A 377 18.55 -25.43 -1.37
N ASP A 378 17.66 -24.49 -1.04
CA ASP A 378 18.14 -23.13 -0.69
C ASP A 378 18.96 -23.18 0.61
N VAL A 379 20.00 -22.36 0.67
CA VAL A 379 20.87 -22.20 1.83
C VAL A 379 20.81 -20.76 2.29
N VAL A 380 20.50 -20.55 3.57
CA VAL A 380 20.45 -19.22 4.18
C VAL A 380 21.39 -19.18 5.36
N PHE A 381 22.31 -18.22 5.36
CA PHE A 381 23.20 -17.93 6.47
C PHE A 381 22.76 -16.65 7.19
N ILE A 382 22.79 -16.68 8.52
CA ILE A 382 22.55 -15.51 9.36
C ILE A 382 23.73 -15.35 10.31
N PHE A 383 24.50 -14.28 10.15
CA PHE A 383 25.58 -13.92 11.04
C PHE A 383 25.10 -12.79 11.95
N ASN A 384 24.79 -13.14 13.20
CA ASN A 384 24.30 -12.19 14.20
C ASN A 384 25.46 -11.47 14.91
N GLN A 385 25.22 -10.22 15.29
CA GLN A 385 26.17 -9.40 16.06
C GLN A 385 27.48 -9.14 15.30
N VAL A 386 27.41 -8.90 13.98
CA VAL A 386 28.61 -8.58 13.19
C VAL A 386 29.27 -7.28 13.62
N ASP A 387 28.53 -6.41 14.31
CA ASP A 387 29.02 -5.18 14.95
C ASP A 387 29.96 -5.40 16.13
N CYS A 388 30.09 -6.64 16.59
CA CYS A 388 31.09 -7.03 17.57
C CYS A 388 32.47 -7.33 16.93
N LEU A 389 32.56 -7.46 15.60
CA LEU A 389 33.83 -7.64 14.90
C LEU A 389 34.47 -6.30 14.54
N GLU A 390 35.80 -6.30 14.50
CA GLU A 390 36.55 -5.25 13.83
C GLU A 390 36.34 -5.36 12.31
N ALA A 391 36.40 -4.21 11.63
CA ALA A 391 36.09 -4.08 10.22
C ALA A 391 36.97 -4.98 9.35
N GLU A 392 38.25 -5.04 9.67
CA GLU A 392 39.26 -5.86 9.00
C GLU A 392 38.98 -7.36 9.18
N VAL A 393 38.49 -7.76 10.36
CA VAL A 393 38.16 -9.15 10.67
C VAL A 393 36.92 -9.58 9.90
N LEU A 394 35.89 -8.73 9.81
CA LEU A 394 34.70 -9.01 8.99
C LEU A 394 35.04 -9.04 7.50
N SER A 395 35.88 -8.13 7.01
CA SER A 395 36.38 -8.14 5.62
C SER A 395 37.10 -9.45 5.30
N THR A 396 38.05 -9.84 6.16
CA THR A 396 38.81 -11.09 6.03
C THR A 396 37.88 -12.31 6.08
N TRP A 397 36.80 -12.25 6.86
CA TRP A 397 35.78 -13.30 6.89
C TRP A 397 35.05 -13.42 5.54
N LEU A 398 34.59 -12.30 4.97
CA LEU A 398 33.88 -12.28 3.69
C LEU A 398 34.76 -12.80 2.54
N GLU A 399 36.03 -12.40 2.52
CA GLU A 399 37.03 -12.85 1.54
C GLU A 399 37.29 -14.37 1.62
N ASN A 400 37.34 -14.92 2.84
CA ASN A 400 37.66 -16.34 3.04
C ASN A 400 36.44 -17.27 2.96
N PHE A 401 35.23 -16.76 3.22
CA PHE A 401 34.01 -17.57 3.29
C PHE A 401 33.04 -17.26 2.15
N TRP A 402 32.68 -16.00 1.95
CA TRP A 402 31.60 -15.63 1.03
C TRP A 402 32.06 -15.59 -0.42
N GLU A 403 33.20 -14.94 -0.71
CA GLU A 403 33.71 -14.84 -2.08
C GLU A 403 33.96 -16.20 -2.76
N PRO A 404 34.54 -17.21 -2.07
CA PRO A 404 34.70 -18.54 -2.65
C PRO A 404 33.37 -19.20 -3.00
N LEU A 405 32.35 -19.08 -2.14
CA LEU A 405 31.02 -19.63 -2.42
C LEU A 405 30.34 -18.99 -3.63
N VAL A 406 30.45 -17.66 -3.75
CA VAL A 406 29.93 -16.92 -4.91
C VAL A 406 30.66 -17.34 -6.19
N THR A 407 31.98 -17.53 -6.11
CA THR A 407 32.82 -17.96 -7.24
C THR A 407 32.43 -19.36 -7.69
N ILE A 408 32.36 -20.33 -6.77
CA ILE A 408 31.95 -21.71 -7.06
C ILE A 408 30.53 -21.73 -7.65
N GLY A 409 29.61 -20.93 -7.13
CA GLY A 409 28.25 -20.83 -7.64
C GLY A 409 28.13 -20.25 -9.05
N ARG A 410 29.08 -19.39 -9.44
CA ARG A 410 29.16 -18.83 -10.80
C ARG A 410 29.72 -19.85 -11.79
N GLU A 411 30.71 -20.64 -11.37
CA GLU A 411 31.34 -21.67 -12.18
C GLU A 411 30.49 -22.94 -12.30
N ASN A 412 29.78 -23.32 -11.22
CA ASN A 412 28.95 -24.51 -11.11
C ASN A 412 27.54 -24.14 -10.63
N PRO A 413 26.72 -23.49 -11.47
CA PRO A 413 25.38 -23.06 -11.08
C PRO A 413 24.50 -24.25 -10.71
N PRO A 414 23.64 -24.14 -9.67
CA PRO A 414 22.75 -25.22 -9.28
C PRO A 414 21.85 -25.69 -10.42
N GLN A 415 21.68 -27.02 -10.55
CA GLN A 415 20.78 -27.60 -11.56
C GLN A 415 19.29 -27.33 -11.25
N GLN A 416 18.97 -27.15 -9.97
CA GLN A 416 17.64 -26.80 -9.49
C GLN A 416 17.55 -25.29 -9.22
N SER A 417 16.32 -24.77 -9.09
CA SER A 417 16.05 -23.36 -8.80
C SER A 417 16.31 -23.01 -7.32
N THR A 418 17.50 -23.32 -6.80
CA THR A 418 17.92 -23.09 -5.41
C THR A 418 18.67 -21.77 -5.26
N HIS A 419 18.70 -21.24 -4.04
CA HIS A 419 19.27 -19.92 -3.72
C HIS A 419 20.30 -20.03 -2.59
N LEU A 420 21.28 -19.11 -2.60
CA LEU A 420 22.24 -18.94 -1.52
C LEU A 420 22.17 -17.50 -1.01
N PHE A 421 21.67 -17.31 0.20
CA PHE A 421 21.52 -15.99 0.80
C PHE A 421 22.31 -15.87 2.11
N MET A 422 22.90 -14.70 2.33
CA MET A 422 23.57 -14.36 3.58
C MET A 422 22.99 -13.08 4.17
N PHE A 423 22.68 -13.10 5.46
CA PHE A 423 22.26 -11.93 6.22
C PHE A 423 23.32 -11.64 7.29
N LEU A 424 23.95 -10.48 7.18
CA LEU A 424 24.84 -9.92 8.20
C LEU A 424 24.00 -8.98 9.06
N VAL A 425 23.85 -9.29 10.35
CA VAL A 425 22.96 -8.55 11.26
C VAL A 425 23.80 -7.69 12.20
N ASP A 426 23.82 -6.39 11.91
CA ASP A 426 24.50 -5.35 12.69
C ASP A 426 23.50 -4.74 13.66
N ARG A 427 23.63 -5.09 14.96
CA ARG A 427 22.73 -4.62 16.02
C ARG A 427 23.11 -3.23 16.54
N GLY A 428 24.33 -2.76 16.25
CA GLY A 428 24.90 -1.54 16.81
C GLY A 428 25.05 -0.39 15.81
N GLY A 429 24.73 -0.61 14.53
CA GLY A 429 24.97 0.31 13.42
C GLY A 429 26.45 0.60 13.13
N LYS A 430 27.38 -0.20 13.65
CA LYS A 430 28.83 0.07 13.60
C LYS A 430 29.49 -0.36 12.29
N VAL A 431 28.95 -1.39 11.66
CA VAL A 431 29.47 -1.96 10.40
C VAL A 431 29.24 -0.96 9.26
N HIS A 432 28.11 -0.27 9.28
CA HIS A 432 27.84 0.81 8.32
C HIS A 432 28.84 1.97 8.42
N GLN A 433 29.30 2.32 9.62
CA GLN A 433 30.22 3.45 9.83
C GLN A 433 31.67 3.15 9.38
N SER A 434 32.02 1.88 9.19
CA SER A 434 33.40 1.43 8.99
C SER A 434 33.80 1.20 7.52
N ASN A 435 32.92 1.47 6.54
CA ASN A 435 33.20 1.36 5.10
C ASN A 435 33.85 0.02 4.68
N ILE A 436 33.30 -1.09 5.16
CA ILE A 436 33.82 -2.43 4.84
C ILE A 436 33.51 -2.78 3.38
N ASN A 437 34.55 -3.13 2.62
CA ASN A 437 34.57 -3.60 1.23
C ASN A 437 33.31 -3.31 0.38
N GLY A 438 33.13 -2.03 0.04
CA GLY A 438 32.38 -1.60 -1.15
C GLY A 438 30.86 -1.81 -1.12
N ALA A 439 30.29 -1.95 0.06
CA ALA A 439 28.88 -2.22 0.24
C ALA A 439 28.02 -1.06 -0.33
N GLU A 440 27.30 -1.32 -1.43
CA GLU A 440 26.62 -0.29 -2.21
C GLU A 440 25.22 0.04 -1.66
N PRO A 441 24.80 1.32 -1.68
CA PRO A 441 23.46 1.74 -1.27
C PRO A 441 22.39 1.51 -2.34
N SER A 442 22.73 0.96 -3.52
CA SER A 442 21.84 0.93 -4.69
C SER A 442 21.48 -0.51 -5.10
N PRO A 443 20.19 -0.78 -5.42
CA PRO A 443 19.75 -2.08 -5.95
C PRO A 443 20.12 -2.29 -7.43
N ALA A 444 20.68 -1.27 -8.10
CA ALA A 444 20.98 -1.30 -9.53
C ALA A 444 22.28 -2.06 -9.82
N VAL A 445 22.18 -3.39 -9.83
CA VAL A 445 23.24 -4.37 -10.15
C VAL A 445 24.36 -4.43 -9.09
N THR A 446 24.10 -5.16 -8.02
CA THR A 446 25.10 -5.52 -7.02
C THR A 446 25.85 -6.79 -7.40
N ASP A 447 27.18 -6.73 -7.42
CA ASP A 447 28.01 -7.93 -7.41
C ASP A 447 27.64 -8.79 -6.19
N PRO A 448 27.24 -10.07 -6.35
CA PRO A 448 26.82 -10.90 -5.22
C PRO A 448 27.88 -11.08 -4.13
N ARG A 449 29.16 -10.81 -4.44
CA ARG A 449 30.26 -10.81 -3.48
C ARG A 449 30.15 -9.68 -2.45
N ILE A 450 29.46 -8.59 -2.80
CA ILE A 450 29.33 -7.40 -1.98
C ILE A 450 27.97 -7.44 -1.27
N PRO A 451 27.93 -7.40 0.08
CA PRO A 451 26.67 -7.28 0.82
C PRO A 451 25.93 -5.98 0.49
N LEU A 452 24.65 -6.08 0.14
CA LEU A 452 23.79 -4.93 -0.11
C LEU A 452 23.38 -4.26 1.21
N HIS A 453 23.55 -2.95 1.32
CA HIS A 453 23.03 -2.17 2.45
C HIS A 453 21.53 -1.99 2.32
N LEU A 454 20.79 -2.45 3.32
CA LEU A 454 19.38 -2.13 3.43
C LEU A 454 19.20 -0.75 4.08
N PRO A 455 18.23 0.06 3.63
CA PRO A 455 17.94 1.34 4.25
C PRO A 455 17.52 1.13 5.71
N THR A 456 17.90 2.06 6.58
CA THR A 456 17.55 2.04 8.01
C THR A 456 16.19 2.67 8.27
N ILE A 457 15.51 2.18 9.30
CA ILE A 457 14.38 2.89 9.92
C ILE A 457 14.78 3.32 11.33
N ASN A 458 14.38 4.54 11.69
CA ASN A 458 14.59 5.11 13.02
C ASN A 458 13.28 5.21 13.82
N SER A 459 12.17 5.47 13.13
CA SER A 459 10.82 5.46 13.70
C SER A 459 9.79 5.14 12.62
N PHE A 460 8.68 4.55 13.03
CA PHE A 460 7.46 4.50 12.22
C PHE A 460 6.80 5.87 12.28
N SER A 461 6.52 6.43 11.11
CA SER A 461 5.74 7.67 11.07
C SER A 461 4.33 7.41 11.61
N GLN A 462 3.71 8.42 12.18
CA GLN A 462 2.32 8.33 12.65
C GLN A 462 1.37 7.85 11.54
N ASN A 463 1.60 8.26 10.29
CA ASN A 463 0.81 7.80 9.14
C ASN A 463 0.94 6.28 8.91
N ILE A 464 2.14 5.72 9.07
CA ILE A 464 2.38 4.27 8.92
C ILE A 464 1.66 3.49 10.02
N ILE A 465 1.69 4.00 11.26
CA ILE A 465 0.96 3.40 12.38
C ILE A 465 -0.54 3.46 12.11
N GLU A 466 -1.06 4.60 11.65
CA GLU A 466 -2.46 4.79 11.27
C GLU A 466 -2.89 3.81 10.16
N GLU A 467 -2.11 3.72 9.09
CA GLU A 467 -2.35 2.78 7.98
C GLU A 467 -2.41 1.33 8.49
N TRP A 468 -1.47 0.93 9.36
CA TRP A 468 -1.48 -0.39 9.95
C TRP A 468 -2.70 -0.63 10.84
N ILE A 469 -3.09 0.31 11.71
CA ILE A 469 -4.30 0.19 12.55
C ILE A 469 -5.51 -0.05 11.65
N VAL A 470 -5.64 0.76 10.60
CA VAL A 470 -6.69 0.65 9.59
C VAL A 470 -6.68 -0.74 8.95
N GLU A 471 -5.53 -1.23 8.50
CA GLU A 471 -5.39 -2.55 7.90
C GLU A 471 -5.85 -3.67 8.84
N VAL A 472 -5.42 -3.63 10.11
CA VAL A 472 -5.81 -4.61 11.12
C VAL A 472 -7.32 -4.62 11.31
N LEU A 473 -7.95 -3.45 11.43
CA LEU A 473 -9.40 -3.33 11.60
C LEU A 473 -10.18 -3.89 10.41
N MET A 474 -9.72 -3.62 9.19
CA MET A 474 -10.40 -4.10 7.98
C MET A 474 -10.23 -5.61 7.78
N GLN A 475 -9.09 -6.18 8.16
CA GLN A 475 -8.84 -7.61 8.02
C GLN A 475 -9.49 -8.46 9.14
N ARG A 476 -9.80 -7.85 10.29
CA ARG A 476 -10.15 -8.57 11.51
C ARG A 476 -11.39 -8.01 12.18
N SER A 477 -12.54 -8.30 11.58
CA SER A 477 -13.86 -8.01 12.15
C SER A 477 -14.14 -8.71 13.49
N ASP A 478 -13.32 -9.69 13.87
CA ASP A 478 -13.37 -10.40 15.15
C ASP A 478 -12.64 -9.66 16.29
N ILE A 479 -11.93 -8.57 15.99
CA ILE A 479 -11.28 -7.72 16.98
C ILE A 479 -12.16 -6.48 17.22
N GLU A 480 -12.80 -6.41 18.39
CA GLU A 480 -13.45 -5.19 18.86
C GLU A 480 -12.38 -4.28 19.50
N ILE A 481 -11.86 -3.32 18.72
CA ILE A 481 -11.00 -2.25 19.25
C ILE A 481 -11.88 -1.02 19.55
N GLU A 482 -11.83 -0.55 20.79
CA GLU A 482 -12.29 0.79 21.12
C GLU A 482 -11.30 1.82 20.58
N LEU A 483 -11.57 2.31 19.37
CA LEU A 483 -10.71 3.28 18.64
C LEU A 483 -10.45 4.59 19.38
N GLU A 484 -11.15 4.88 20.48
CA GLU A 484 -10.90 6.05 21.31
C GLU A 484 -9.62 5.89 22.15
N GLU A 485 -9.18 4.65 22.41
CA GLU A 485 -7.97 4.35 23.19
C GLU A 485 -6.84 3.74 22.34
N PHE A 486 -7.09 3.43 21.06
CA PHE A 486 -6.13 2.84 20.12
C PHE A 486 -6.04 3.64 18.83
N THR A 487 -5.44 4.82 18.93
CA THR A 487 -5.17 5.71 17.79
C THR A 487 -3.69 5.72 17.44
N SER A 488 -3.37 6.11 16.20
CA SER A 488 -1.98 6.37 15.79
C SER A 488 -1.30 7.41 16.68
N GLU A 489 -2.03 8.41 17.15
CA GLU A 489 -1.54 9.49 18.01
C GLU A 489 -1.08 8.94 19.36
N ILE A 490 -1.94 8.15 20.03
CA ILE A 490 -1.64 7.53 21.32
C ILE A 490 -0.45 6.58 21.18
N LEU A 491 -0.44 5.73 20.16
CA LEU A 491 0.67 4.80 19.92
C LEU A 491 1.95 5.57 19.63
N PHE A 492 1.91 6.60 18.79
CA PHE A 492 3.07 7.40 18.43
C PHE A 492 3.66 8.14 19.64
N GLU A 493 2.81 8.77 20.46
CA GLU A 493 3.24 9.46 21.68
C GLU A 493 3.83 8.52 22.73
N LYS A 494 3.16 7.39 23.00
CA LYS A 494 3.61 6.42 24.02
C LYS A 494 4.84 5.62 23.58
N SER A 495 5.10 5.53 22.28
CA SER A 495 6.24 4.80 21.72
C SER A 495 7.47 5.68 21.43
N TYR A 496 7.60 6.81 22.13
CA TYR A 496 8.71 7.74 21.93
C TYR A 496 8.84 8.20 20.47
N GLU A 497 7.75 8.74 19.93
CA GLU A 497 7.67 9.22 18.53
C GLU A 497 7.85 8.09 17.50
N GLY A 498 7.25 6.92 17.78
CA GLY A 498 7.15 5.82 16.82
C GLY A 498 8.35 4.88 16.77
N ILE A 499 9.21 4.83 17.80
CA ILE A 499 10.33 3.88 17.81
C ILE A 499 9.78 2.44 17.76
N PRO A 500 10.19 1.62 16.78
CA PRO A 500 9.55 0.33 16.48
C PRO A 500 9.37 -0.62 17.67
N GLN A 501 10.40 -0.78 18.52
CA GLN A 501 10.32 -1.62 19.71
C GLN A 501 9.18 -1.19 20.63
N TYR A 502 9.11 0.11 20.94
CA TYR A 502 8.08 0.64 21.83
C TYR A 502 6.70 0.65 21.17
N VAL A 503 6.61 0.85 19.85
CA VAL A 503 5.34 0.69 19.11
C VAL A 503 4.81 -0.75 19.29
N PHE A 504 5.67 -1.76 19.12
CA PHE A 504 5.29 -3.15 19.29
C PHE A 504 4.90 -3.49 20.74
N GLU A 505 5.62 -2.94 21.73
CA GLU A 505 5.31 -3.10 23.14
C GLU A 505 3.97 -2.45 23.51
N GLU A 506 3.70 -1.24 23.04
CA GLU A 506 2.43 -0.54 23.26
C GLU A 506 1.26 -1.28 22.60
N ILE A 507 1.44 -1.81 21.38
CA ILE A 507 0.44 -2.67 20.74
C ILE A 507 0.18 -3.92 21.61
N CYS A 508 1.24 -4.62 22.05
CA CYS A 508 1.08 -5.80 22.92
C CYS A 508 0.36 -5.46 24.22
N SER A 509 0.74 -4.34 24.85
CA SER A 509 0.13 -3.81 26.09
C SER A 509 -1.36 -3.56 25.90
N PHE A 510 -1.74 -2.88 24.81
CA PHE A 510 -3.14 -2.59 24.48
C PHE A 510 -3.98 -3.87 24.37
N PHE A 511 -3.46 -4.90 23.70
CA PHE A 511 -4.15 -6.19 23.57
C PHE A 511 -3.97 -7.12 24.79
N SER A 512 -3.34 -6.65 25.87
CA SER A 512 -3.02 -7.46 27.06
C SER A 512 -2.26 -8.75 26.74
N ILE A 513 -1.34 -8.68 25.78
CA ILE A 513 -0.48 -9.78 25.34
C ILE A 513 0.93 -9.58 25.90
N ASP A 514 1.52 -10.70 26.35
CA ASP A 514 2.90 -10.77 26.78
C ASP A 514 3.85 -10.57 25.58
N CYS A 515 4.46 -9.38 25.50
CA CYS A 515 5.35 -8.99 24.40
C CYS A 515 6.58 -9.88 24.29
N GLU A 516 7.15 -10.36 25.40
CA GLU A 516 8.33 -11.23 25.39
C GLU A 516 8.04 -12.54 24.66
N LYS A 517 6.84 -13.11 24.87
CA LYS A 517 6.42 -14.33 24.16
C LYS A 517 6.13 -14.08 22.68
N VAL A 518 5.71 -12.88 22.31
CA VAL A 518 5.56 -12.47 20.90
C VAL A 518 6.94 -12.34 20.26
N PHE A 519 7.86 -11.65 20.91
CA PHE A 519 9.21 -11.34 20.39
C PHE A 519 10.08 -12.60 20.34
N ALA A 520 9.89 -13.54 21.25
CA ALA A 520 10.50 -14.87 21.18
C ALA A 520 10.12 -15.66 19.91
N GLN A 521 9.14 -15.23 19.12
CA GLN A 521 8.86 -15.82 17.80
C GLN A 521 9.82 -15.32 16.72
N CYS A 522 10.48 -14.17 16.91
CA CYS A 522 11.60 -13.72 16.07
C CYS A 522 12.82 -14.63 16.20
N THR A 523 13.00 -15.33 17.32
CA THR A 523 14.16 -16.23 17.54
C THR A 523 13.91 -17.66 17.09
N LYS A 524 12.67 -18.01 16.72
CA LYS A 524 12.27 -19.32 16.17
C LYS A 524 12.48 -19.42 14.65
N ILE A 525 13.17 -18.45 14.06
CA ILE A 525 13.47 -18.42 12.62
C ILE A 525 14.48 -19.51 12.26
#